data_AF-A0AAW2E2N1-F1
#
_entry.id   AF-A0AAW2E2N1-F1
#
_cell.length_a   1.000
_cell.length_b   1.000
_cell.length_c   1.000
_cell.angle_alpha   90.00
_cell.angle_beta   90.00
_cell.angle_gamma   90.00
#
_symmetry.space_group_name_H-M   'P 1'
#
loop_
_entity.id
_entity.type
_entity.pdbx_description
1 polymer ?
#
loop_
_entity_poly.entity_id
_entity_poly.type
_entity_poly.pdbx_seq_one_letter_code
_entity_poly.pdbx_strand_id
1 'polypeptide(L)'
;MRDSNADLFDPRTIMDSDCATDGLGPGPVSDSDFAFAFNDSNFSDRVLRIEIIPDLPETKSNGDGCTSIADWARNRKRRREDIKKDAAVDVLVHCEEQILTCSMPDTEDGEGYVNQDEEAVAMIEESPSCVGNHLNKRGDEAAPGNDGLWSMDCSAVLRVKTIHISSPILAAKSPFFYKLFSNGMRESEQRQVTLRIHASEEAALMDLLNFMYSNTLSATTSPALLDVLMAADKFEVASCMRYCSRLLRSMPMSCESALLYLDLPSSVLMADAVQPLTDAAKQFLAARYKDITKFQDEVLNLPLAGVEAVLSSDDLQVPSEDAVYDFVLKWARTHYPKLEDRREVLGLRLGRLIRFPYMTCRKLRKVLTCNDFDPELTSKVVLEALFFKAEPPYRQRSLAADEASTRYHRFVERAYKYRPVKVVEFELPRQQCVVYLDLKREECSLLFPTGRVYSQAFHLGGQGFFLSAHCNMDQQSSFHCFGLFLGMQEKGSVTFAVDYEFAARSKPTEEYVSKYKGNYTFTGGKAVGYRNLFSIPWTAFMADDSLYFIDGVVHLRAELTIRQ
;
A
#
# COMPACT_ATOMS: atom_id res chain seq x y z
N MET A 1 -63.43 1.97 -24.77
CA MET A 1 -62.95 2.10 -26.17
C MET A 1 -61.47 2.47 -26.08
N ARG A 2 -60.60 1.76 -26.82
CA ARG A 2 -59.12 1.84 -26.81
C ARG A 2 -58.42 1.32 -25.54
N ASP A 3 -58.03 0.05 -25.66
CA ASP A 3 -56.84 -0.53 -25.03
C ASP A 3 -55.55 0.07 -25.60
N SER A 4 -54.48 0.02 -24.81
CA SER A 4 -53.10 -0.11 -25.33
C SER A 4 -52.19 -0.64 -24.23
N ASN A 5 -51.47 -1.72 -24.54
CA ASN A 5 -50.61 -2.50 -23.65
C ASN A 5 -49.55 -1.66 -22.90
N ALA A 6 -49.17 -2.12 -21.70
CA ALA A 6 -47.87 -1.85 -21.10
C ALA A 6 -47.18 -3.20 -20.82
N ASP A 7 -45.97 -3.37 -21.34
CA ASP A 7 -45.21 -4.62 -21.23
C ASP A 7 -44.79 -4.92 -19.79
N LEU A 8 -44.89 -6.20 -19.40
CA LEU A 8 -44.68 -6.66 -18.02
C LEU A 8 -43.28 -7.28 -17.81
N PHE A 9 -42.31 -6.94 -18.67
CA PHE A 9 -40.93 -7.45 -18.64
C PHE A 9 -39.92 -6.35 -19.03
N ASP A 10 -39.40 -5.61 -18.04
CA ASP A 10 -38.17 -4.80 -18.16
C ASP A 10 -37.13 -5.33 -17.17
N PRO A 11 -35.99 -5.91 -17.62
CA PRO A 11 -35.02 -6.60 -16.77
C PRO A 11 -34.02 -5.64 -16.07
N ARG A 12 -34.47 -4.46 -15.63
CA ARG A 12 -33.59 -3.40 -15.09
C ARG A 12 -33.79 -3.04 -13.61
N THR A 13 -34.66 -3.72 -12.88
CA THR A 13 -34.69 -3.63 -11.41
C THR A 13 -33.50 -4.38 -10.81
N ILE A 14 -32.42 -3.65 -10.55
CA ILE A 14 -31.37 -4.05 -9.60
C ILE A 14 -32.06 -4.26 -8.24
N MET A 15 -31.85 -5.43 -7.62
CA MET A 15 -32.34 -5.70 -6.27
C MET A 15 -31.44 -5.05 -5.20
N ASP A 16 -31.42 -3.73 -5.16
CA ASP A 16 -30.92 -2.98 -4.02
C ASP A 16 -32.07 -2.82 -3.02
N SER A 17 -32.03 -3.59 -1.93
CA SER A 17 -33.02 -3.50 -0.85
C SER A 17 -32.67 -2.41 0.17
N ASP A 18 -32.33 -1.22 -0.30
CA ASP A 18 -32.09 -0.03 0.54
C ASP A 18 -33.30 0.90 0.46
N CYS A 19 -34.32 0.58 1.25
CA CYS A 19 -35.50 1.44 1.39
C CYS A 19 -35.23 2.49 2.48
N ALA A 20 -35.20 3.76 2.10
CA ALA A 20 -34.92 4.86 3.01
C ALA A 20 -35.96 4.97 4.14
N THR A 21 -35.48 5.16 5.37
CA THR A 21 -36.30 5.13 6.58
C THR A 21 -36.96 6.48 6.84
N ASP A 22 -38.29 6.57 6.66
CA ASP A 22 -39.10 7.54 7.39
C ASP A 22 -39.65 6.88 8.67
N GLY A 23 -39.67 7.64 9.76
CA GLY A 23 -39.47 7.07 11.10
C GLY A 23 -40.60 6.21 11.69
N LEU A 24 -40.31 4.92 11.92
CA LEU A 24 -40.86 4.09 13.01
C LEU A 24 -39.83 2.97 13.37
N GLY A 25 -39.85 2.50 14.61
CA GLY A 25 -38.72 1.78 15.24
C GLY A 25 -38.37 0.40 14.64
N PRO A 26 -37.18 -0.15 14.96
CA PRO A 26 -36.64 -1.34 14.32
C PRO A 26 -37.34 -2.63 14.80
N GLY A 27 -38.24 -3.15 13.96
CA GLY A 27 -38.63 -4.56 14.02
C GLY A 27 -37.58 -5.43 13.28
N PRO A 28 -37.33 -6.68 13.72
CA PRO A 28 -36.39 -7.55 13.03
C PRO A 28 -36.97 -7.99 11.68
N VAL A 29 -36.22 -7.75 10.61
CA VAL A 29 -36.48 -8.39 9.32
C VAL A 29 -36.31 -9.90 9.52
N SER A 30 -37.36 -10.68 9.30
CA SER A 30 -37.32 -12.12 9.48
C SER A 30 -36.51 -12.78 8.37
N ASP A 31 -35.22 -12.98 8.61
CA ASP A 31 -34.40 -13.86 7.76
C ASP A 31 -34.94 -15.29 7.94
N SER A 32 -35.72 -15.75 6.98
CA SER A 32 -36.49 -16.99 7.07
C SER A 32 -35.54 -18.19 7.08
N ASP A 33 -35.49 -18.89 8.22
CA ASP A 33 -34.73 -20.11 8.40
C ASP A 33 -35.46 -21.31 7.78
N PHE A 34 -34.81 -21.93 6.80
CA PHE A 34 -35.26 -23.13 6.09
C PHE A 34 -34.37 -24.34 6.36
N ALA A 35 -33.59 -24.37 7.45
CA ALA A 35 -32.70 -25.48 7.79
C ALA A 35 -33.39 -26.86 7.74
N PHE A 36 -34.67 -26.93 8.10
CA PHE A 36 -35.49 -28.15 8.04
C PHE A 36 -35.70 -28.71 6.62
N ALA A 37 -35.56 -27.88 5.59
CA ALA A 37 -35.75 -28.25 4.18
C ALA A 37 -34.43 -28.62 3.48
N PHE A 38 -33.28 -28.48 4.15
CA PHE A 38 -31.99 -28.77 3.55
C PHE A 38 -31.82 -30.28 3.31
N ASN A 39 -31.67 -30.68 2.05
CA ASN A 39 -31.54 -32.07 1.62
C ASN A 39 -32.73 -32.99 2.02
N ASP A 40 -33.93 -32.43 2.23
CA ASP A 40 -35.15 -33.19 2.50
C ASP A 40 -35.96 -33.40 1.20
N SER A 41 -36.38 -34.64 0.93
CA SER A 41 -37.10 -35.00 -0.29
C SER A 41 -38.51 -34.41 -0.37
N ASN A 42 -39.16 -34.17 0.77
CA ASN A 42 -40.52 -33.63 0.87
C ASN A 42 -40.58 -32.13 0.57
N PHE A 43 -39.47 -31.42 0.78
CA PHE A 43 -39.34 -29.96 0.57
C PHE A 43 -38.51 -29.59 -0.67
N SER A 44 -38.21 -30.58 -1.53
CA SER A 44 -37.45 -30.41 -2.77
C SER A 44 -38.32 -30.50 -4.02
N ASP A 45 -38.10 -29.59 -4.98
CA ASP A 45 -38.64 -29.69 -6.35
C ASP A 45 -37.60 -30.23 -7.35
N ARG A 46 -36.31 -30.20 -6.99
CA ARG A 46 -35.18 -30.65 -7.83
C ARG A 46 -34.14 -31.46 -7.04
N VAL A 47 -33.36 -32.24 -7.79
CA VAL A 47 -32.16 -32.94 -7.28
C VAL A 47 -30.93 -32.31 -7.91
N LEU A 48 -30.03 -31.76 -7.10
CA LEU A 48 -28.74 -31.26 -7.57
C LEU A 48 -27.74 -32.43 -7.59
N ARG A 49 -27.20 -32.72 -8.77
CA ARG A 49 -26.17 -33.73 -9.00
C ARG A 49 -24.81 -33.05 -9.15
N ILE A 50 -24.01 -33.09 -8.10
CA ILE A 50 -22.69 -32.47 -8.03
C ILE A 50 -21.66 -33.49 -8.55
N GLU A 51 -21.13 -33.24 -9.76
CA GLU A 51 -20.01 -33.99 -10.34
C GLU A 51 -18.70 -33.40 -9.83
N ILE A 52 -17.93 -34.21 -9.10
CA ILE A 52 -16.65 -33.81 -8.53
C ILE A 52 -15.53 -34.35 -9.41
N ILE A 53 -14.81 -33.45 -10.08
CA ILE A 53 -13.66 -33.74 -10.94
C ILE A 53 -12.34 -33.57 -10.16
N PRO A 54 -11.21 -34.17 -10.61
CA PRO A 54 -9.93 -33.92 -9.99
C PRO A 54 -9.52 -32.45 -10.10
N ASP A 55 -8.64 -32.03 -9.21
CA ASP A 55 -7.84 -30.81 -9.38
C ASP A 55 -6.89 -31.00 -10.58
N LEU A 56 -6.79 -30.00 -11.47
CA LEU A 56 -5.90 -30.09 -12.65
C LEU A 56 -4.42 -30.21 -12.23
N PRO A 57 -3.61 -31.03 -12.94
CA PRO A 57 -2.15 -31.05 -12.77
C PRO A 57 -1.49 -29.79 -13.35
N GLU A 58 -0.27 -29.47 -12.89
CA GLU A 58 0.38 -28.18 -13.12
C GLU A 58 0.62 -27.83 -14.61
N THR A 59 0.11 -26.67 -15.04
CA THR A 59 0.74 -25.87 -16.10
C THR A 59 1.30 -24.60 -15.47
N LYS A 60 2.61 -24.34 -15.66
CA LYS A 60 3.26 -23.11 -15.18
C LYS A 60 2.90 -21.93 -16.09
N SER A 61 1.74 -21.32 -15.90
CA SER A 61 1.48 -19.98 -16.41
C SER A 61 2.22 -18.95 -15.53
N ASN A 62 3.32 -18.40 -16.06
CA ASN A 62 3.98 -17.26 -15.45
C ASN A 62 3.13 -16.01 -15.70
N GLY A 63 2.53 -15.46 -14.63
CA GLY A 63 1.94 -14.12 -14.67
C GLY A 63 0.58 -14.01 -15.37
N ASP A 64 -0.44 -14.69 -14.84
CA ASP A 64 -1.79 -14.12 -14.83
C ASP A 64 -2.58 -14.59 -13.59
N GLY A 65 -3.65 -13.89 -13.21
CA GLY A 65 -4.31 -14.03 -11.91
C GLY A 65 -4.94 -15.40 -11.62
N CYS A 66 -5.12 -15.74 -10.33
CA CYS A 66 -5.84 -16.96 -9.92
C CYS A 66 -7.32 -16.87 -10.33
N THR A 67 -7.70 -17.52 -11.43
CA THR A 67 -9.07 -17.57 -11.97
C THR A 67 -9.95 -18.64 -11.34
N SER A 68 -9.37 -19.59 -10.58
CA SER A 68 -10.08 -20.66 -9.89
C SER A 68 -9.76 -20.71 -8.39
N ILE A 69 -10.76 -21.09 -7.60
CA ILE A 69 -10.63 -21.36 -6.16
C ILE A 69 -9.48 -22.35 -5.89
N ALA A 70 -9.37 -23.36 -6.75
CA ALA A 70 -8.37 -24.41 -6.63
C ALA A 70 -6.93 -23.88 -6.82
N ASP A 71 -6.71 -22.91 -7.72
CA ASP A 71 -5.40 -22.27 -7.92
C ASP A 71 -5.02 -21.39 -6.73
N TRP A 72 -5.97 -20.62 -6.22
CA TRP A 72 -5.75 -19.78 -5.05
C TRP A 72 -5.46 -20.62 -3.79
N ALA A 73 -6.22 -21.70 -3.56
CA ALA A 73 -5.99 -22.63 -2.46
C ALA A 73 -4.64 -23.35 -2.56
N ARG A 74 -4.19 -23.72 -3.78
CA ARG A 74 -2.85 -24.27 -4.02
C ARG A 74 -1.74 -23.24 -3.73
N ASN A 75 -1.87 -22.02 -4.22
CA ASN A 75 -0.89 -20.94 -4.02
C ASN A 75 -0.73 -20.59 -2.52
N ARG A 76 -1.86 -20.51 -1.81
CA ARG A 76 -1.93 -20.36 -0.35
C ARG A 76 -1.20 -21.47 0.40
N LYS A 77 -1.34 -22.73 -0.04
CA LYS A 77 -0.66 -23.88 0.59
C LYS A 77 0.86 -23.79 0.42
N ARG A 78 1.34 -23.44 -0.79
CA ARG A 78 2.78 -23.27 -1.07
C ARG A 78 3.42 -22.21 -0.17
N ARG A 79 2.83 -21.01 -0.08
CA ARG A 79 3.36 -19.93 0.79
C ARG A 79 3.47 -20.33 2.27
N ARG A 80 2.56 -21.16 2.78
CA ARG A 80 2.65 -21.71 4.16
C ARG A 80 3.85 -22.65 4.35
N GLU A 81 4.31 -23.30 3.29
CA GLU A 81 5.49 -24.18 3.32
C GLU A 81 6.78 -23.36 3.15
N ASP A 82 6.76 -22.27 2.38
CA ASP A 82 7.89 -21.36 2.21
C ASP A 82 8.16 -20.51 3.47
N ILE A 83 7.13 -19.88 4.06
CA ILE A 83 7.24 -19.14 5.34
C ILE A 83 7.79 -20.03 6.47
N LYS A 84 7.47 -21.33 6.45
CA LYS A 84 8.01 -22.31 7.41
C LYS A 84 9.48 -22.68 7.18
N LYS A 85 9.99 -22.55 5.95
CA LYS A 85 11.42 -22.72 5.67
C LYS A 85 12.19 -21.50 6.12
N ASP A 86 11.72 -20.30 5.79
CA ASP A 86 12.41 -19.05 6.15
C ASP A 86 12.48 -18.89 7.69
N ALA A 87 11.36 -19.13 8.39
CA ALA A 87 11.33 -19.14 9.86
C ALA A 87 12.20 -20.24 10.51
N ALA A 88 12.61 -21.27 9.77
CA ALA A 88 13.55 -22.30 10.25
C ALA A 88 15.02 -21.94 9.95
N VAL A 89 15.28 -21.02 9.01
CA VAL A 89 16.61 -20.50 8.68
C VAL A 89 16.99 -19.36 9.63
N ASP A 90 16.06 -18.47 9.96
CA ASP A 90 16.33 -17.30 10.84
C ASP A 90 16.75 -17.69 12.28
N VAL A 91 16.30 -18.85 12.78
CA VAL A 91 16.67 -19.34 14.13
C VAL A 91 18.17 -19.65 14.26
N LEU A 92 18.90 -19.78 13.16
CA LEU A 92 20.33 -20.14 13.17
C LEU A 92 21.31 -18.93 13.11
N VAL A 93 20.81 -17.70 12.93
CA VAL A 93 21.66 -16.53 12.54
C VAL A 93 21.62 -15.38 13.55
N HIS A 94 20.98 -15.54 14.70
CA HIS A 94 20.91 -14.49 15.74
C HIS A 94 21.75 -14.79 16.98
N CYS A 95 23.05 -14.50 16.84
CA CYS A 95 23.88 -14.02 17.94
C CYS A 95 24.73 -12.84 17.45
N GLU A 96 24.85 -11.84 18.33
CA GLU A 96 25.79 -10.71 18.34
C GLU A 96 25.43 -9.38 17.62
N GLU A 97 25.38 -8.36 18.51
CA GLU A 97 25.59 -6.91 18.37
C GLU A 97 24.46 -5.94 17.92
N GLN A 98 24.28 -4.93 18.78
CA GLN A 98 23.45 -3.75 18.65
C GLN A 98 24.35 -2.51 18.45
N ILE A 99 23.70 -1.38 18.10
CA ILE A 99 24.14 0.03 18.22
C ILE A 99 24.66 0.70 16.92
N LEU A 100 23.86 1.67 16.43
CA LEU A 100 24.16 2.82 15.54
C LEU A 100 24.97 2.53 14.26
N THR A 101 24.49 2.89 13.06
CA THR A 101 24.50 4.28 12.55
C THR A 101 23.72 4.34 11.23
N CYS A 102 22.86 5.36 11.02
CA CYS A 102 22.10 5.49 9.77
C CYS A 102 22.93 6.22 8.69
N SER A 103 23.87 5.50 8.09
CA SER A 103 24.78 6.01 7.05
C SER A 103 24.19 5.82 5.65
N MET A 104 23.75 6.91 5.01
CA MET A 104 23.36 6.92 3.60
C MET A 104 24.54 7.34 2.70
N PRO A 105 25.10 6.45 1.85
CA PRO A 105 26.03 6.85 0.82
C PRO A 105 25.26 7.49 -0.36
N ASP A 106 25.47 8.78 -0.57
CA ASP A 106 25.20 9.46 -1.84
C ASP A 106 26.57 9.64 -2.52
N THR A 107 26.83 8.90 -3.59
CA THR A 107 28.02 9.11 -4.42
C THR A 107 27.71 10.15 -5.49
N GLU A 108 28.40 11.29 -5.46
CA GLU A 108 28.48 12.24 -6.57
C GLU A 108 29.92 12.19 -7.09
N ASP A 109 30.10 11.96 -8.39
CA ASP A 109 31.37 12.14 -9.11
C ASP A 109 31.12 13.00 -10.36
N GLY A 110 32.09 13.87 -10.68
CA GLY A 110 31.90 15.03 -11.55
C GLY A 110 32.20 14.83 -13.04
N GLU A 111 32.02 15.94 -13.78
CA GLU A 111 32.20 16.01 -15.24
C GLU A 111 33.67 15.97 -15.69
N GLY A 112 33.92 15.43 -16.90
CA GLY A 112 35.26 15.34 -17.49
C GLY A 112 35.26 15.13 -19.01
N TYR A 113 35.07 16.23 -19.74
CA TYR A 113 35.45 16.55 -21.14
C TYR A 113 35.44 15.52 -22.29
N VAL A 114 34.95 16.04 -23.44
CA VAL A 114 34.87 15.44 -24.78
C VAL A 114 36.23 15.40 -25.49
N ASN A 115 36.50 14.37 -26.32
CA ASN A 115 37.05 14.51 -27.69
C ASN A 115 37.04 13.20 -28.49
N GLN A 116 37.41 13.30 -29.77
CA GLN A 116 36.84 12.58 -30.92
C GLN A 116 37.93 11.87 -31.77
N ASP A 117 37.49 11.12 -32.79
CA ASP A 117 38.26 10.65 -33.98
C ASP A 117 39.35 9.56 -33.76
N GLU A 118 39.78 8.72 -34.72
CA GLU A 118 39.23 8.15 -35.98
C GLU A 118 40.10 6.92 -36.38
N GLU A 119 39.59 5.99 -37.23
CA GLU A 119 40.30 5.09 -38.18
C GLU A 119 41.52 4.18 -37.77
N ALA A 120 41.86 3.04 -38.42
CA ALA A 120 41.17 2.11 -39.34
C ALA A 120 42.00 0.80 -39.56
N VAL A 121 41.41 -0.20 -40.26
CA VAL A 121 42.01 -1.43 -40.88
C VAL A 121 42.72 -2.43 -39.93
N ALA A 122 42.71 -3.77 -40.06
CA ALA A 122 42.44 -4.74 -41.15
C ALA A 122 42.17 -6.15 -40.52
N MET A 123 41.81 -7.27 -41.18
CA MET A 123 41.23 -7.67 -42.50
C MET A 123 41.00 -9.22 -42.49
N ILE A 124 40.16 -9.76 -43.41
CA ILE A 124 40.20 -11.16 -43.96
C ILE A 124 39.81 -12.33 -42.98
N GLU A 125 38.98 -13.34 -43.32
CA GLU A 125 38.22 -13.69 -44.55
C GLU A 125 36.96 -14.55 -44.30
N GLU A 126 35.99 -14.47 -45.23
CA GLU A 126 35.04 -15.49 -45.75
C GLU A 126 34.36 -16.54 -44.81
N SER A 127 33.03 -16.61 -44.62
CA SER A 127 31.87 -16.67 -45.56
C SER A 127 31.97 -17.78 -46.64
N PRO A 128 30.88 -18.16 -47.37
CA PRO A 128 29.42 -17.98 -47.18
C PRO A 128 28.68 -19.36 -47.02
N SER A 129 27.40 -19.50 -46.66
CA SER A 129 26.13 -19.01 -47.29
C SER A 129 25.90 -19.57 -48.72
N CYS A 130 24.68 -19.86 -49.21
CA CYS A 130 23.33 -19.86 -48.62
C CYS A 130 22.33 -20.68 -49.49
N VAL A 131 21.10 -20.77 -48.98
CA VAL A 131 19.84 -21.29 -49.54
C VAL A 131 19.61 -21.10 -51.06
N GLY A 132 18.99 -22.10 -51.72
CA GLY A 132 18.41 -22.02 -53.08
C GLY A 132 17.24 -23.00 -53.29
N ASN A 133 16.22 -22.61 -54.05
CA ASN A 133 14.86 -23.19 -54.01
C ASN A 133 14.49 -24.26 -55.07
N HIS A 134 13.41 -25.01 -54.75
CA HIS A 134 12.35 -25.54 -55.63
C HIS A 134 12.49 -26.86 -56.45
N LEU A 135 11.62 -27.83 -56.06
CA LEU A 135 10.59 -28.55 -56.88
C LEU A 135 10.86 -29.98 -57.45
N ASN A 136 9.82 -30.82 -57.27
CA ASN A 136 9.41 -32.05 -58.01
C ASN A 136 9.90 -33.49 -57.64
N LYS A 137 8.94 -34.25 -57.06
CA LYS A 137 8.38 -35.56 -57.52
C LYS A 137 9.13 -36.93 -57.33
N ARG A 138 8.42 -37.81 -56.59
CA ARG A 138 7.88 -39.17 -56.97
C ARG A 138 8.56 -40.45 -56.43
N GLY A 139 7.73 -41.40 -55.96
CA GLY A 139 8.02 -42.81 -55.58
C GLY A 139 7.66 -43.09 -54.11
N ASP A 140 6.53 -43.74 -53.76
CA ASP A 140 6.27 -45.21 -53.71
C ASP A 140 7.13 -45.91 -52.61
N GLU A 141 6.64 -46.76 -51.69
CA GLU A 141 5.28 -47.29 -51.39
C GLU A 141 5.23 -47.89 -49.94
N ALA A 142 4.06 -48.41 -49.52
CA ALA A 142 3.80 -49.32 -48.38
C ALA A 142 3.66 -48.76 -46.93
N ALA A 143 2.77 -49.43 -46.17
CA ALA A 143 2.13 -49.02 -44.91
C ALA A 143 2.61 -49.90 -43.70
N PRO A 144 2.00 -49.90 -42.48
CA PRO A 144 0.89 -49.08 -41.97
C PRO A 144 1.04 -48.50 -40.54
N GLY A 145 0.14 -47.56 -40.20
CA GLY A 145 -0.49 -47.48 -38.87
C GLY A 145 0.26 -46.79 -37.74
N ASN A 146 -0.20 -45.59 -37.37
CA ASN A 146 -0.68 -45.31 -36.02
C ASN A 146 -1.47 -43.98 -36.03
N ASP A 147 -2.74 -44.02 -36.39
CA ASP A 147 -3.65 -42.88 -36.14
C ASP A 147 -3.91 -42.80 -34.64
N GLY A 148 -2.99 -42.12 -33.95
CA GLY A 148 -3.15 -41.65 -32.58
C GLY A 148 -4.25 -40.60 -32.54
N LEU A 149 -5.49 -41.08 -32.58
CA LEU A 149 -6.71 -40.33 -32.27
C LEU A 149 -6.43 -39.47 -31.04
N TRP A 150 -6.56 -38.15 -31.21
CA TRP A 150 -6.44 -37.22 -30.09
C TRP A 150 -7.60 -37.50 -29.14
N SER A 151 -7.34 -38.35 -28.14
CA SER A 151 -8.31 -38.70 -27.12
C SER A 151 -8.72 -37.40 -26.43
N MET A 152 -10.00 -37.06 -26.52
CA MET A 152 -10.58 -35.99 -25.72
C MET A 152 -10.18 -36.23 -24.26
N ASP A 153 -9.70 -35.17 -23.60
CA ASP A 153 -9.52 -35.16 -22.14
C ASP A 153 -10.89 -35.22 -21.46
N CYS A 154 -11.45 -36.42 -21.39
CA CYS A 154 -12.53 -36.77 -20.49
C CYS A 154 -11.99 -36.66 -19.06
N SER A 155 -12.05 -35.45 -18.48
CA SER A 155 -11.80 -35.23 -17.05
C SER A 155 -12.68 -36.16 -16.24
N ALA A 156 -12.08 -37.25 -15.74
CA ALA A 156 -12.82 -38.32 -15.10
C ALA A 156 -13.51 -37.82 -13.84
N VAL A 157 -14.83 -37.98 -13.76
CA VAL A 157 -15.59 -37.63 -12.55
C VAL A 157 -15.19 -38.61 -11.44
N LEU A 158 -14.49 -38.11 -10.41
CA LEU A 158 -14.01 -38.91 -9.29
C LEU A 158 -15.17 -39.50 -8.48
N ARG A 159 -16.19 -38.68 -8.26
CA ARG A 159 -17.36 -39.02 -7.44
C ARG A 159 -18.52 -38.11 -7.80
N VAL A 160 -19.73 -38.62 -7.58
CA VAL A 160 -20.98 -37.88 -7.78
C VAL A 160 -21.70 -37.81 -6.45
N LYS A 161 -22.07 -36.60 -6.03
CA LYS A 161 -22.93 -36.37 -4.87
C LYS A 161 -24.30 -35.94 -5.36
N THR A 162 -25.36 -36.39 -4.70
CA THR A 162 -26.72 -35.93 -5.00
C THR A 162 -27.35 -35.38 -3.74
N ILE A 163 -28.03 -34.25 -3.88
CA ILE A 163 -28.78 -33.61 -2.79
C ILE A 163 -30.14 -33.13 -3.27
N HIS A 164 -31.11 -33.15 -2.38
CA HIS A 164 -32.44 -32.60 -2.58
C HIS A 164 -32.41 -31.08 -2.36
N ILE A 165 -32.95 -30.31 -3.31
CA ILE A 165 -32.97 -28.84 -3.25
C ILE A 165 -34.34 -28.27 -3.62
N SER A 166 -34.66 -27.15 -2.96
CA SER A 166 -35.71 -26.20 -3.29
C SER A 166 -35.15 -25.11 -4.19
N SER A 167 -35.56 -25.08 -5.46
CA SER A 167 -35.11 -24.09 -6.44
C SER A 167 -35.51 -22.64 -6.10
N PRO A 168 -36.70 -22.35 -5.50
CA PRO A 168 -37.05 -21.00 -5.08
C PRO A 168 -36.14 -20.45 -3.96
N ILE A 169 -35.77 -21.28 -2.98
CA ILE A 169 -34.89 -20.88 -1.87
C ILE A 169 -33.50 -20.51 -2.40
N LEU A 170 -32.94 -21.36 -3.26
CA LEU A 170 -31.62 -21.11 -3.86
C LEU A 170 -31.64 -19.89 -4.79
N ALA A 171 -32.66 -19.76 -5.64
CA ALA A 171 -32.81 -18.63 -6.56
C ALA A 171 -32.99 -17.29 -5.84
N ALA A 172 -33.72 -17.25 -4.72
CA ALA A 172 -33.92 -16.03 -3.93
C ALA A 172 -32.64 -15.53 -3.23
N LYS A 173 -31.67 -16.42 -2.98
CA LYS A 173 -30.41 -16.11 -2.27
C LYS A 173 -29.18 -16.05 -3.21
N SER A 174 -29.34 -16.37 -4.50
CA SER A 174 -28.25 -16.41 -5.49
C SER A 174 -28.75 -16.11 -6.91
N PRO A 175 -28.28 -15.03 -7.58
CA PRO A 175 -28.61 -14.78 -8.97
C PRO A 175 -28.01 -15.82 -9.93
N PHE A 176 -26.92 -16.51 -9.57
CA PHE A 176 -26.42 -17.68 -10.30
C PHE A 176 -27.47 -18.80 -10.35
N PHE A 177 -28.02 -19.20 -9.20
CA PHE A 177 -29.06 -20.23 -9.15
C PHE A 177 -30.37 -19.76 -9.78
N TYR A 178 -30.73 -18.48 -9.65
CA TYR A 178 -31.87 -17.90 -10.38
C TYR A 178 -31.71 -18.10 -11.90
N LYS A 179 -30.59 -17.68 -12.49
CA LYS A 179 -30.27 -17.89 -13.92
C LYS A 179 -30.32 -19.37 -14.29
N LEU A 180 -29.71 -20.25 -13.48
CA LEU A 180 -29.66 -21.70 -13.71
C LEU A 180 -31.06 -22.34 -13.80
N PHE A 181 -32.04 -21.83 -13.05
CA PHE A 181 -33.40 -22.37 -13.02
C PHE A 181 -34.41 -21.61 -13.90
N SER A 182 -34.09 -20.41 -14.40
CA SER A 182 -35.04 -19.55 -15.15
C SER A 182 -34.68 -19.28 -16.61
N ASN A 183 -33.46 -19.59 -17.08
CA ASN A 183 -32.97 -19.18 -18.41
C ASN A 183 -33.58 -19.89 -19.63
N GLY A 184 -34.61 -20.74 -19.49
CA GLY A 184 -35.25 -21.45 -20.63
C GLY A 184 -34.36 -22.46 -21.35
N MET A 185 -33.16 -22.74 -20.81
CA MET A 185 -32.23 -23.77 -21.31
C MET A 185 -32.63 -25.15 -20.79
N ARG A 186 -32.06 -26.23 -21.35
CA ARG A 186 -32.42 -27.63 -21.00
C ARG A 186 -32.32 -27.91 -19.50
N GLU A 187 -31.43 -27.24 -18.78
CA GLU A 187 -31.23 -27.34 -17.34
C GLU A 187 -32.42 -26.79 -16.54
N SER A 188 -33.10 -25.74 -17.05
CA SER A 188 -34.25 -25.11 -16.39
C SER A 188 -35.48 -26.02 -16.37
N GLU A 189 -35.65 -26.87 -17.37
CA GLU A 189 -36.75 -27.86 -17.47
C GLU A 189 -36.44 -29.17 -16.74
N GLN A 190 -35.18 -29.43 -16.37
CA GLN A 190 -34.76 -30.69 -15.76
C GLN A 190 -34.99 -30.71 -14.23
N ARG A 191 -35.68 -31.75 -13.75
CA ARG A 191 -35.74 -32.09 -12.31
C ARG A 191 -34.38 -32.44 -11.71
N GLN A 192 -33.41 -32.86 -12.53
CA GLN A 192 -32.05 -33.18 -12.09
C GLN A 192 -31.06 -32.22 -12.75
N VAL A 193 -30.50 -31.31 -11.95
CA VAL A 193 -29.55 -30.30 -12.44
C VAL A 193 -28.14 -30.76 -12.11
N THR A 194 -27.21 -30.74 -13.08
CA THR A 194 -25.82 -31.18 -12.86
C THR A 194 -24.89 -29.99 -12.71
N LEU A 195 -24.03 -30.00 -11.69
CA LEU A 195 -23.07 -28.94 -11.38
C LEU A 195 -21.68 -29.56 -11.23
N ARG A 196 -20.65 -29.00 -11.89
CA ARG A 196 -19.27 -29.50 -11.85
C ARG A 196 -18.40 -28.65 -10.93
N ILE A 197 -17.67 -29.31 -10.03
CA ILE A 197 -16.70 -28.68 -9.12
C ILE A 197 -15.42 -29.49 -9.02
N HIS A 198 -14.32 -28.86 -8.60
CA HIS A 198 -13.12 -29.58 -8.21
C HIS A 198 -13.27 -30.23 -6.83
N ALA A 199 -12.48 -31.28 -6.58
CA ALA A 199 -12.47 -31.99 -5.29
C ALA A 199 -12.17 -31.08 -4.09
N SER A 200 -11.34 -30.06 -4.29
CA SER A 200 -11.01 -29.01 -3.32
C SER A 200 -12.20 -28.11 -2.94
N GLU A 201 -13.21 -27.97 -3.79
CA GLU A 201 -14.35 -27.05 -3.58
C GLU A 201 -15.54 -27.69 -2.86
N GLU A 202 -15.59 -29.02 -2.69
CA GLU A 202 -16.78 -29.73 -2.18
C GLU A 202 -17.21 -29.25 -0.79
N ALA A 203 -16.28 -29.18 0.17
CA ALA A 203 -16.60 -28.79 1.54
C ALA A 203 -17.19 -27.37 1.59
N ALA A 204 -16.58 -26.44 0.85
CA ALA A 204 -17.02 -25.06 0.75
C ALA A 204 -18.40 -24.92 0.10
N LEU A 205 -18.67 -25.65 -1.00
CA LEU A 205 -20.00 -25.66 -1.63
C LEU A 205 -21.06 -26.26 -0.70
N MET A 206 -20.76 -27.33 0.02
CA MET A 206 -21.73 -27.96 0.93
C MET A 206 -22.09 -27.03 2.10
N ASP A 207 -21.12 -26.35 2.70
CA ASP A 207 -21.36 -25.36 3.75
C ASP A 207 -22.10 -24.12 3.21
N LEU A 208 -21.79 -23.66 1.99
CA LEU A 208 -22.52 -22.59 1.32
C LEU A 208 -23.99 -22.95 1.07
N LEU A 209 -24.25 -24.15 0.56
CA LEU A 209 -25.61 -24.63 0.32
C LEU A 209 -26.38 -24.79 1.64
N ASN A 210 -25.75 -25.27 2.71
CA ASN A 210 -26.36 -25.28 4.04
C ASN A 210 -26.70 -23.85 4.50
N PHE A 211 -25.78 -22.90 4.35
CA PHE A 211 -26.00 -21.49 4.70
C PHE A 211 -27.17 -20.87 3.93
N MET A 212 -27.39 -21.23 2.67
CA MET A 212 -28.53 -20.70 1.90
C MET A 212 -29.90 -21.13 2.46
N TYR A 213 -29.96 -22.18 3.29
CA TYR A 213 -31.15 -22.64 3.99
C TYR A 213 -31.18 -22.15 5.45
N SER A 214 -30.09 -22.34 6.20
CA SER A 214 -30.05 -22.08 7.65
C SER A 214 -29.53 -20.70 8.05
N ASN A 215 -28.94 -19.95 7.12
CA ASN A 215 -28.11 -18.76 7.38
C ASN A 215 -26.94 -19.01 8.36
N THR A 216 -26.49 -20.27 8.52
CA THR A 216 -25.36 -20.67 9.39
C THR A 216 -24.27 -21.44 8.63
N LEU A 217 -23.02 -21.35 9.11
CA LEU A 217 -21.86 -22.08 8.57
C LEU A 217 -21.27 -23.03 9.61
N SER A 218 -20.84 -24.20 9.15
CA SER A 218 -20.08 -25.18 9.95
C SER A 218 -18.59 -24.78 10.08
N ALA A 219 -18.06 -24.09 9.07
CA ALA A 219 -16.69 -23.59 9.02
C ALA A 219 -16.37 -22.61 10.16
N THR A 220 -15.60 -23.07 11.15
CA THR A 220 -15.10 -22.26 12.28
C THR A 220 -13.65 -21.78 12.11
N THR A 221 -12.94 -22.22 11.07
CA THR A 221 -11.52 -21.90 10.87
C THR A 221 -11.32 -20.88 9.75
N SER A 222 -10.35 -19.97 9.91
CA SER A 222 -10.00 -18.98 8.87
C SER A 222 -9.74 -19.60 7.49
N PRO A 223 -9.09 -20.78 7.36
CA PRO A 223 -9.01 -21.48 6.08
C PRO A 223 -10.35 -21.83 5.45
N ALA A 224 -11.19 -22.60 6.15
CA ALA A 224 -12.48 -23.02 5.62
C ALA A 224 -13.42 -21.84 5.34
N LEU A 225 -13.40 -20.79 6.17
CA LEU A 225 -14.19 -19.57 5.95
C LEU A 225 -13.77 -18.81 4.68
N LEU A 226 -12.48 -18.82 4.34
CA LEU A 226 -12.00 -18.25 3.08
C LEU A 226 -12.37 -19.12 1.88
N ASP A 227 -12.33 -20.45 2.02
CA ASP A 227 -12.74 -21.35 0.94
C ASP A 227 -14.26 -21.22 0.67
N VAL A 228 -15.07 -21.04 1.72
CA VAL A 228 -16.50 -20.69 1.63
C VAL A 228 -16.71 -19.28 1.04
N LEU A 229 -15.89 -18.29 1.40
CA LEU A 229 -15.94 -16.94 0.80
C LEU A 229 -15.72 -17.01 -0.72
N MET A 230 -14.74 -17.79 -1.17
CA MET A 230 -14.45 -18.02 -2.58
C MET A 230 -15.61 -18.74 -3.30
N ALA A 231 -16.23 -19.74 -2.66
CA ALA A 231 -17.42 -20.40 -3.20
C ALA A 231 -18.61 -19.43 -3.28
N ALA A 232 -18.80 -18.58 -2.27
CA ALA A 232 -19.86 -17.58 -2.25
C ALA A 232 -19.71 -16.54 -3.38
N ASP A 233 -18.49 -16.13 -3.73
CA ASP A 233 -18.21 -15.31 -4.93
C ASP A 233 -18.61 -16.06 -6.21
N LYS A 234 -18.10 -17.29 -6.38
CA LYS A 234 -18.35 -18.16 -7.55
C LYS A 234 -19.84 -18.43 -7.82
N PHE A 235 -20.66 -18.50 -6.77
CA PHE A 235 -22.11 -18.73 -6.86
C PHE A 235 -22.96 -17.49 -6.55
N GLU A 236 -22.37 -16.29 -6.61
CA GLU A 236 -23.05 -14.98 -6.49
C GLU A 236 -23.86 -14.80 -5.18
N VAL A 237 -23.43 -15.40 -4.05
CA VAL A 237 -24.12 -15.40 -2.74
C VAL A 237 -23.59 -14.30 -1.82
N ALA A 238 -23.91 -13.03 -2.15
CA ALA A 238 -23.39 -11.86 -1.44
C ALA A 238 -23.69 -11.84 0.09
N SER A 239 -24.80 -12.43 0.53
CA SER A 239 -25.13 -12.55 1.97
C SER A 239 -24.11 -13.44 2.72
N CYS A 240 -23.68 -14.55 2.10
CA CYS A 240 -22.66 -15.42 2.66
C CYS A 240 -21.29 -14.73 2.66
N MET A 241 -20.95 -13.98 1.60
CA MET A 241 -19.70 -13.20 1.57
C MET A 241 -19.61 -12.20 2.73
N ARG A 242 -20.69 -11.44 3.00
CA ARG A 242 -20.77 -10.53 4.17
C ARG A 242 -20.68 -11.28 5.50
N TYR A 243 -21.22 -12.49 5.58
CA TYR A 243 -21.16 -13.31 6.79
C TYR A 243 -19.73 -13.82 7.05
N CYS A 244 -19.07 -14.41 6.05
CA CYS A 244 -17.65 -14.81 6.12
C CYS A 244 -16.73 -13.63 6.45
N SER A 245 -16.91 -12.49 5.78
CA SER A 245 -16.18 -11.23 6.02
C SER A 245 -16.28 -10.77 7.49
N ARG A 246 -17.49 -10.78 8.07
CA ARG A 246 -17.68 -10.47 9.49
C ARG A 246 -17.01 -11.47 10.43
N LEU A 247 -17.13 -12.78 10.17
CA LEU A 247 -16.49 -13.81 11.00
C LEU A 247 -14.96 -13.70 10.96
N LEU A 248 -14.37 -13.62 9.75
CA LEU A 248 -12.92 -13.47 9.56
C LEU A 248 -12.38 -12.22 10.26
N ARG A 249 -13.13 -11.11 10.24
CA ARG A 249 -12.78 -9.87 10.96
C ARG A 249 -12.92 -9.96 12.48
N SER A 250 -13.76 -10.87 12.98
CA SER A 250 -13.92 -11.12 14.43
C SER A 250 -12.83 -12.03 15.02
N MET A 251 -12.07 -12.72 14.17
CA MET A 251 -10.93 -13.55 14.58
C MET A 251 -9.68 -12.69 14.87
N PRO A 252 -8.76 -13.13 15.74
CA PRO A 252 -7.48 -12.47 15.94
C PRO A 252 -6.69 -12.36 14.64
N MET A 253 -6.31 -11.13 14.27
CA MET A 253 -5.57 -10.86 13.05
C MET A 253 -4.05 -10.95 13.27
N SER A 254 -3.37 -11.71 12.43
CA SER A 254 -1.91 -11.80 12.31
C SER A 254 -1.43 -11.25 10.96
N CYS A 255 -0.12 -10.97 10.83
CA CYS A 255 0.46 -10.54 9.55
C CYS A 255 0.15 -11.53 8.42
N GLU A 256 0.29 -12.84 8.65
CA GLU A 256 -0.07 -13.88 7.67
C GLU A 256 -1.53 -13.75 7.21
N SER A 257 -2.47 -13.58 8.15
CA SER A 257 -3.89 -13.47 7.83
C SER A 257 -4.21 -12.18 7.08
N ALA A 258 -3.61 -11.04 7.47
CA ALA A 258 -3.81 -9.76 6.82
C ALA A 258 -3.29 -9.79 5.37
N LEU A 259 -2.07 -10.30 5.15
CA LEU A 259 -1.51 -10.47 3.80
C LEU A 259 -2.36 -11.41 2.94
N LEU A 260 -2.89 -12.49 3.52
CA LEU A 260 -3.77 -13.41 2.82
C LEU A 260 -5.12 -12.77 2.42
N TYR A 261 -5.71 -11.93 3.28
CA TYR A 261 -6.94 -11.20 2.94
C TYR A 261 -6.72 -10.14 1.86
N LEU A 262 -5.49 -9.62 1.71
CA LEU A 262 -5.11 -8.66 0.66
C LEU A 262 -4.66 -9.34 -0.65
N ASP A 263 -4.46 -10.66 -0.65
CA ASP A 263 -4.09 -11.49 -1.79
C ASP A 263 -5.28 -12.35 -2.28
N LEU A 264 -6.51 -11.97 -1.93
CA LEU A 264 -7.73 -12.52 -2.51
C LEU A 264 -7.82 -12.13 -4.01
N PRO A 265 -8.50 -12.93 -4.86
CA PRO A 265 -8.70 -12.58 -6.27
C PRO A 265 -9.41 -11.23 -6.46
N SER A 266 -9.15 -10.58 -7.60
CA SER A 266 -9.67 -9.24 -7.87
C SER A 266 -11.21 -9.16 -7.93
N SER A 267 -11.90 -10.24 -8.33
CA SER A 267 -13.37 -10.31 -8.24
C SER A 267 -13.85 -10.10 -6.81
N VAL A 268 -13.28 -10.86 -5.88
CA VAL A 268 -13.60 -10.86 -4.45
C VAL A 268 -13.19 -9.55 -3.79
N LEU A 269 -12.01 -9.01 -4.11
CA LEU A 269 -11.51 -7.76 -3.52
C LEU A 269 -12.32 -6.52 -3.90
N MET A 270 -12.97 -6.53 -5.07
CA MET A 270 -13.80 -5.41 -5.52
C MET A 270 -15.24 -5.50 -4.99
N ALA A 271 -15.66 -6.63 -4.42
CA ALA A 271 -16.99 -6.78 -3.84
C ALA A 271 -17.14 -6.02 -2.52
N ASP A 272 -18.16 -5.16 -2.41
CA ASP A 272 -18.45 -4.36 -1.20
C ASP A 272 -18.64 -5.22 0.06
N ALA A 273 -19.05 -6.49 -0.11
CA ALA A 273 -19.16 -7.46 0.97
C ALA A 273 -17.82 -7.76 1.70
N VAL A 274 -16.69 -7.58 1.01
CA VAL A 274 -15.36 -7.97 1.49
C VAL A 274 -14.48 -6.76 1.82
N GLN A 275 -14.79 -5.57 1.29
CA GLN A 275 -14.08 -4.32 1.62
C GLN A 275 -13.80 -4.14 3.13
N PRO A 276 -14.77 -4.34 4.07
CA PRO A 276 -14.54 -4.14 5.50
C PRO A 276 -13.56 -5.12 6.15
N LEU A 277 -13.29 -6.26 5.51
CA LEU A 277 -12.22 -7.20 5.91
C LEU A 277 -10.86 -6.73 5.37
N THR A 278 -10.81 -6.30 4.10
CA THR A 278 -9.57 -5.78 3.49
C THR A 278 -9.09 -4.50 4.17
N ASP A 279 -10.00 -3.62 4.60
CA ASP A 279 -9.63 -2.37 5.28
C ASP A 279 -9.14 -2.63 6.70
N ALA A 280 -9.74 -3.58 7.41
CA ALA A 280 -9.22 -4.06 8.70
C ALA A 280 -7.80 -4.65 8.54
N ALA A 281 -7.55 -5.42 7.46
CA ALA A 281 -6.22 -5.93 7.14
C ALA A 281 -5.20 -4.83 6.82
N LYS A 282 -5.58 -3.80 6.05
CA LYS A 282 -4.73 -2.63 5.78
C LYS A 282 -4.40 -1.87 7.07
N GLN A 283 -5.42 -1.57 7.88
CA GLN A 283 -5.28 -0.87 9.15
C GLN A 283 -4.39 -1.64 10.13
N PHE A 284 -4.53 -2.97 10.21
CA PHE A 284 -3.66 -3.82 11.02
C PHE A 284 -2.18 -3.72 10.60
N LEU A 285 -1.89 -3.84 9.30
CA LEU A 285 -0.51 -3.74 8.80
C LEU A 285 0.06 -2.33 8.98
N ALA A 286 -0.73 -1.28 8.70
CA ALA A 286 -0.34 0.11 8.91
C ALA A 286 -0.07 0.43 10.39
N ALA A 287 -0.85 -0.14 11.32
CA ALA A 287 -0.62 0.01 12.76
C ALA A 287 0.61 -0.77 13.24
N ARG A 288 0.79 -2.01 12.77
CA ARG A 288 1.95 -2.87 13.10
C ARG A 288 3.26 -2.24 12.63
N TYR A 289 3.28 -1.74 11.40
CA TYR A 289 4.46 -1.16 10.75
C TYR A 289 4.46 0.38 10.76
N LYS A 290 3.76 1.00 11.72
CA LYS A 290 3.66 2.46 11.86
C LYS A 290 5.04 3.14 11.89
N ASP A 291 6.05 2.49 12.47
CA ASP A 291 7.44 2.95 12.50
C ASP A 291 8.33 2.10 11.59
N ILE A 292 8.41 2.46 10.29
CA ILE A 292 9.24 1.73 9.30
C ILE A 292 10.70 1.64 9.74
N THR A 293 11.24 2.64 10.45
CA THR A 293 12.67 2.63 10.83
C THR A 293 13.02 1.57 11.88
N LYS A 294 12.03 1.01 12.59
CA LYS A 294 12.22 -0.12 13.51
C LYS A 294 12.05 -1.49 12.85
N PHE A 295 11.30 -1.54 11.76
CA PHE A 295 10.87 -2.78 11.10
C PHE A 295 11.33 -2.80 9.63
N GLN A 296 12.44 -2.13 9.31
CA GLN A 296 12.81 -1.85 7.92
C GLN A 296 12.95 -3.13 7.09
N ASP A 297 13.59 -4.17 7.64
CA ASP A 297 13.82 -5.43 6.93
C ASP A 297 12.54 -6.29 6.86
N GLU A 298 11.69 -6.30 7.90
CA GLU A 298 10.36 -6.92 7.83
C GLU A 298 9.52 -6.29 6.71
N VAL A 299 9.44 -4.96 6.65
CA VAL A 299 8.67 -4.24 5.61
C VAL A 299 9.31 -4.41 4.23
N LEU A 300 10.64 -4.53 4.14
CA LEU A 300 11.32 -4.83 2.87
C LEU A 300 10.97 -6.23 2.33
N ASN A 301 10.67 -7.18 3.20
CA ASN A 301 10.28 -8.55 2.82
C ASN A 301 8.77 -8.73 2.58
N LEU A 302 7.93 -7.72 2.89
CA LEU A 302 6.49 -7.79 2.62
C LEU A 302 6.20 -7.86 1.10
N PRO A 303 5.17 -8.61 0.67
CA PRO A 303 4.69 -8.60 -0.70
C PRO A 303 4.00 -7.27 -1.03
N LEU A 304 3.80 -7.00 -2.33
CA LEU A 304 3.30 -5.73 -2.86
C LEU A 304 2.07 -5.18 -2.11
N ALA A 305 1.02 -5.99 -1.94
CA ALA A 305 -0.20 -5.57 -1.25
C ALA A 305 0.00 -5.21 0.23
N GLY A 306 1.00 -5.82 0.89
CA GLY A 306 1.40 -5.50 2.26
C GLY A 306 2.14 -4.16 2.35
N VAL A 307 3.10 -3.91 1.45
CA VAL A 307 3.82 -2.63 1.40
C VAL A 307 2.89 -1.49 1.01
N GLU A 308 1.97 -1.69 0.07
CA GLU A 308 0.94 -0.70 -0.25
C GLU A 308 0.07 -0.34 0.96
N ALA A 309 -0.36 -1.33 1.75
CA ALA A 309 -1.16 -1.09 2.95
C ALA A 309 -0.41 -0.22 3.98
N VAL A 310 0.88 -0.48 4.19
CA VAL A 310 1.73 0.32 5.08
C VAL A 310 1.94 1.73 4.52
N LEU A 311 2.32 1.85 3.24
CA LEU A 311 2.60 3.13 2.59
C LEU A 311 1.35 4.00 2.35
N SER A 312 0.14 3.44 2.35
CA SER A 312 -1.09 4.21 2.23
C SER A 312 -1.41 5.05 3.48
N SER A 313 -0.84 4.73 4.64
CA SER A 313 -1.17 5.37 5.92
C SER A 313 -0.63 6.80 6.06
N ASP A 314 -1.49 7.76 6.41
CA ASP A 314 -1.08 9.13 6.80
C ASP A 314 -0.25 9.14 8.09
N ASP A 315 -0.52 8.19 8.98
CA ASP A 315 0.08 8.03 10.30
C ASP A 315 1.51 7.45 10.27
N LEU A 316 2.06 7.22 9.08
CA LEU A 316 3.32 6.52 8.86
C LEU A 316 4.53 7.34 9.36
N GLN A 317 5.21 6.84 10.39
CA GLN A 317 6.36 7.49 11.02
C GLN A 317 7.65 7.21 10.26
N VAL A 318 7.89 8.02 9.24
CA VAL A 318 9.12 8.06 8.43
C VAL A 318 9.90 9.37 8.66
N PRO A 319 11.23 9.40 8.41
CA PRO A 319 12.03 10.62 8.56
C PRO A 319 11.55 11.80 7.71
N SER A 320 11.17 11.54 6.46
CA SER A 320 10.71 12.49 5.44
C SER A 320 10.12 11.71 4.25
N GLU A 321 9.44 12.39 3.32
CA GLU A 321 8.96 11.72 2.09
C GLU A 321 10.13 11.29 1.17
N ASP A 322 11.25 12.01 1.22
CA ASP A 322 12.50 11.62 0.54
C ASP A 322 12.95 10.21 0.96
N ALA A 323 12.75 9.84 2.24
CA ALA A 323 13.04 8.50 2.74
C ALA A 323 12.00 7.45 2.30
N VAL A 324 10.74 7.84 2.06
CA VAL A 324 9.71 6.98 1.46
C VAL A 324 10.09 6.63 0.02
N TYR A 325 10.52 7.63 -0.75
CA TYR A 325 11.00 7.44 -2.12
C TYR A 325 12.19 6.47 -2.17
N ASP A 326 13.21 6.68 -1.34
CA ASP A 326 14.39 5.79 -1.28
C ASP A 326 14.00 4.36 -0.84
N PHE A 327 13.08 4.23 0.13
CA PHE A 327 12.56 2.95 0.57
C PHE A 327 11.81 2.20 -0.55
N VAL A 328 10.92 2.90 -1.27
CA VAL A 328 10.15 2.34 -2.39
C VAL A 328 11.07 1.87 -3.51
N LEU A 329 12.10 2.66 -3.86
CA LEU A 329 13.12 2.23 -4.82
C LEU A 329 13.89 0.99 -4.35
N LYS A 330 14.32 0.95 -3.08
CA LYS A 330 15.01 -0.23 -2.52
C LYS A 330 14.11 -1.47 -2.64
N TRP A 331 12.87 -1.38 -2.17
CA TRP A 331 11.89 -2.47 -2.26
C TRP A 331 11.64 -2.92 -3.70
N ALA A 332 11.38 -1.98 -4.61
CA ALA A 332 11.07 -2.31 -6.01
C ALA A 332 12.26 -2.95 -6.74
N ARG A 333 13.50 -2.54 -6.43
CA ARG A 333 14.71 -3.19 -6.97
C ARG A 333 14.92 -4.60 -6.40
N THR A 334 14.58 -4.84 -5.14
CA THR A 334 14.66 -6.16 -4.50
C THR A 334 13.63 -7.15 -5.06
N HIS A 335 12.37 -6.74 -5.21
CA HIS A 335 11.28 -7.64 -5.65
C HIS A 335 11.15 -7.72 -7.18
N TYR A 336 11.54 -6.68 -7.91
CA TYR A 336 11.46 -6.62 -9.37
C TYR A 336 12.85 -6.33 -9.99
N PRO A 337 13.68 -7.38 -10.16
CA PRO A 337 15.03 -7.23 -10.72
C PRO A 337 15.03 -6.86 -12.22
N LYS A 338 13.94 -7.13 -12.94
CA LYS A 338 13.73 -6.64 -14.31
C LYS A 338 13.24 -5.19 -14.32
N LEU A 339 13.71 -4.41 -15.30
CA LEU A 339 13.37 -3.00 -15.43
C LEU A 339 11.88 -2.77 -15.76
N GLU A 340 11.30 -3.54 -16.68
CA GLU A 340 9.94 -3.32 -17.15
C GLU A 340 8.89 -3.62 -16.06
N ASP A 341 8.97 -4.80 -15.43
CA ASP A 341 8.12 -5.19 -14.30
C ASP A 341 8.20 -4.14 -13.16
N ARG A 342 9.40 -3.59 -12.91
CA ARG A 342 9.65 -2.54 -11.90
C ARG A 342 8.98 -1.22 -12.28
N ARG A 343 9.09 -0.80 -13.55
CA ARG A 343 8.45 0.41 -14.08
C ARG A 343 6.94 0.33 -14.01
N GLU A 344 6.36 -0.82 -14.33
CA GLU A 344 4.92 -1.04 -14.22
C GLU A 344 4.43 -0.89 -12.77
N VAL A 345 5.08 -1.58 -11.82
CA VAL A 345 4.71 -1.54 -10.39
C VAL A 345 4.95 -0.16 -9.78
N LEU A 346 6.06 0.51 -10.11
CA LEU A 346 6.31 1.89 -9.68
C LEU A 346 5.31 2.87 -10.31
N GLY A 347 4.94 2.70 -11.58
CA GLY A 347 4.10 3.65 -12.29
C GLY A 347 2.60 3.56 -11.97
N LEU A 348 2.07 2.34 -11.87
CA LEU A 348 0.65 2.10 -11.66
C LEU A 348 0.26 2.02 -10.17
N ARG A 349 1.20 1.58 -9.32
CA ARG A 349 0.91 1.20 -7.93
C ARG A 349 1.70 2.04 -6.92
N LEU A 350 2.99 1.77 -6.73
CA LEU A 350 3.75 2.34 -5.61
C LEU A 350 4.05 3.83 -5.74
N GLY A 351 4.29 4.34 -6.94
CA GLY A 351 4.58 5.76 -7.17
C GLY A 351 3.44 6.68 -6.74
N ARG A 352 2.19 6.21 -6.82
CA ARG A 352 1.01 6.96 -6.36
C ARG A 352 0.91 7.09 -4.84
N LEU A 353 1.67 6.29 -4.10
CA LEU A 353 1.77 6.34 -2.64
C LEU A 353 2.90 7.28 -2.17
N ILE A 354 3.79 7.71 -3.07
CA ILE A 354 4.84 8.68 -2.77
C ILE A 354 4.26 10.10 -2.91
N ARG A 355 4.36 10.89 -1.86
CA ARG A 355 3.80 12.25 -1.81
C ARG A 355 4.81 13.27 -2.35
N PHE A 356 5.12 13.19 -3.65
CA PHE A 356 6.05 14.09 -4.34
C PHE A 356 5.92 15.59 -3.96
N PRO A 357 4.72 16.16 -3.72
CA PRO A 357 4.59 17.55 -3.25
C PRO A 357 5.28 17.87 -1.92
N TYR A 358 5.57 16.87 -1.07
CA TYR A 358 6.27 17.00 0.21
C TYR A 358 7.76 16.59 0.16
N MET A 359 8.25 16.07 -0.97
CA MET A 359 9.68 15.79 -1.17
C MET A 359 10.52 17.06 -1.31
N THR A 360 11.82 16.99 -1.08
CA THR A 360 12.74 18.12 -1.29
C THR A 360 12.98 18.38 -2.78
N CYS A 361 13.23 19.64 -3.16
CA CYS A 361 13.56 19.97 -4.56
C CYS A 361 14.85 19.29 -5.05
N ARG A 362 15.82 19.03 -4.14
CA ARG A 362 17.02 18.23 -4.44
C ARG A 362 16.64 16.78 -4.79
N LYS A 363 15.74 16.15 -4.03
CA LYS A 363 15.31 14.78 -4.32
C LYS A 363 14.41 14.73 -5.57
N LEU A 364 13.48 15.67 -5.76
CA LEU A 364 12.65 15.78 -6.98
C LEU A 364 13.52 15.84 -8.26
N ARG A 365 14.64 16.56 -8.23
CA ARG A 365 15.64 16.55 -9.32
C ARG A 365 16.25 15.16 -9.54
N LYS A 366 16.59 14.43 -8.47
CA LYS A 366 17.07 13.04 -8.55
C LYS A 366 16.00 12.06 -9.09
N VAL A 367 14.70 12.36 -8.93
CA VAL A 367 13.62 11.56 -9.55
C VAL A 367 13.67 11.67 -11.08
N LEU A 368 13.80 12.89 -11.64
CA LEU A 368 13.90 13.12 -13.10
C LEU A 368 15.05 12.33 -13.76
N THR A 369 16.12 12.03 -13.02
CA THR A 369 17.28 11.25 -13.49
C THR A 369 17.18 9.75 -13.17
N CYS A 370 16.06 9.26 -12.65
CA CYS A 370 15.93 7.88 -12.19
C CYS A 370 15.38 6.95 -13.28
N ASN A 371 16.21 6.02 -13.75
CA ASN A 371 15.84 5.06 -14.80
C ASN A 371 14.75 4.04 -14.40
N ASP A 372 14.51 3.86 -13.10
CA ASP A 372 13.54 2.90 -12.54
C ASP A 372 12.08 3.32 -12.75
N PHE A 373 11.82 4.62 -12.88
CA PHE A 373 10.49 5.14 -13.21
C PHE A 373 10.35 5.33 -14.74
N ASP A 374 9.11 5.40 -15.18
CA ASP A 374 8.80 5.90 -16.52
C ASP A 374 9.08 7.43 -16.61
N PRO A 375 9.81 7.92 -17.64
CA PRO A 375 10.15 9.33 -17.75
C PRO A 375 8.97 10.29 -17.92
N GLU A 376 7.89 9.85 -18.59
CA GLU A 376 6.69 10.69 -18.82
C GLU A 376 5.91 10.88 -17.52
N LEU A 377 5.65 9.78 -16.80
CA LEU A 377 5.06 9.81 -15.46
C LEU A 377 5.92 10.65 -14.51
N THR A 378 7.23 10.46 -14.54
CA THR A 378 8.18 11.18 -13.67
C THR A 378 8.11 12.68 -13.90
N SER A 379 8.14 13.12 -15.16
CA SER A 379 8.00 14.52 -15.54
C SER A 379 6.67 15.10 -15.03
N LYS A 380 5.58 14.35 -15.17
CA LYS A 380 4.25 14.74 -14.69
C LYS A 380 4.20 14.92 -13.17
N VAL A 381 4.63 13.94 -12.38
CA VAL A 381 4.54 14.02 -10.91
C VAL A 381 5.48 15.07 -10.31
N VAL A 382 6.65 15.30 -10.95
CA VAL A 382 7.56 16.38 -10.54
C VAL A 382 6.98 17.75 -10.85
N LEU A 383 6.37 17.95 -12.03
CA LEU A 383 5.68 19.20 -12.35
C LEU A 383 4.49 19.46 -11.42
N GLU A 384 3.65 18.46 -11.14
CA GLU A 384 2.54 18.54 -10.18
C GLU A 384 3.02 18.94 -8.78
N ALA A 385 4.12 18.33 -8.30
CA ALA A 385 4.75 18.68 -7.03
C ALA A 385 5.31 20.12 -7.00
N LEU A 386 5.93 20.59 -8.09
CA LEU A 386 6.45 21.95 -8.18
C LEU A 386 5.34 23.00 -8.23
N PHE A 387 4.25 22.75 -8.97
CA PHE A 387 3.08 23.63 -8.97
C PHE A 387 2.43 23.70 -7.59
N PHE A 388 2.21 22.56 -6.92
CA PHE A 388 1.68 22.56 -5.54
C PHE A 388 2.55 23.39 -4.58
N LYS A 389 3.88 23.24 -4.65
CA LYS A 389 4.82 24.02 -3.83
C LYS A 389 4.78 25.52 -4.12
N ALA A 390 4.43 25.92 -5.34
CA ALA A 390 4.29 27.33 -5.75
C ALA A 390 2.94 27.95 -5.37
N GLU A 391 1.88 27.15 -5.16
CA GLU A 391 0.58 27.65 -4.71
C GLU A 391 0.64 28.23 -3.28
N PRO A 392 -0.12 29.30 -2.97
CA PRO A 392 -0.13 29.91 -1.66
C PRO A 392 -0.77 28.97 -0.60
N PRO A 393 -0.42 29.12 0.70
CA PRO A 393 -0.80 28.17 1.75
C PRO A 393 -2.30 27.95 1.98
N TYR A 394 -3.18 28.83 1.48
CA TYR A 394 -4.64 28.61 1.54
C TYR A 394 -5.12 27.67 0.41
N ARG A 395 -4.51 27.71 -0.77
CA ARG A 395 -4.80 26.78 -1.86
C ARG A 395 -4.20 25.40 -1.63
N GLN A 396 -2.98 25.32 -1.10
CA GLN A 396 -2.39 24.04 -0.66
C GLN A 396 -3.32 23.31 0.32
N ARG A 397 -3.92 24.04 1.28
CA ARG A 397 -4.93 23.50 2.21
C ARG A 397 -6.23 23.09 1.53
N SER A 398 -6.71 23.83 0.52
CA SER A 398 -7.87 23.41 -0.29
C SER A 398 -7.58 22.10 -1.01
N LEU A 399 -6.50 22.03 -1.78
CA LEU A 399 -6.10 20.85 -2.55
C LEU A 399 -5.92 19.61 -1.64
N ALA A 400 -5.34 19.79 -0.45
CA ALA A 400 -5.22 18.73 0.54
C ALA A 400 -6.58 18.27 1.10
N ALA A 401 -7.53 19.18 1.33
CA ALA A 401 -8.87 18.86 1.82
C ALA A 401 -9.74 18.20 0.72
N ASP A 402 -9.66 18.71 -0.52
CA ASP A 402 -10.37 18.18 -1.68
C ASP A 402 -9.89 16.74 -2.00
N GLU A 403 -8.58 16.48 -1.88
CA GLU A 403 -7.99 15.16 -2.18
C GLU A 403 -8.07 14.17 -0.99
N ALA A 404 -8.32 14.62 0.24
CA ALA A 404 -8.45 13.76 1.43
C ALA A 404 -9.64 12.78 1.38
N SER A 405 -10.58 12.97 0.45
CA SER A 405 -11.67 12.02 0.19
C SER A 405 -11.36 11.01 -0.94
N THR A 406 -10.17 11.08 -1.54
CA THR A 406 -9.78 10.22 -2.66
C THR A 406 -8.91 9.05 -2.19
N ARG A 407 -8.74 8.03 -3.04
CA ARG A 407 -7.90 6.85 -2.74
C ARG A 407 -6.39 7.15 -2.68
N TYR A 408 -5.95 8.35 -3.06
CA TYR A 408 -4.54 8.72 -3.18
C TYR A 408 -4.27 10.07 -2.51
N HIS A 409 -3.82 10.04 -1.26
CA HIS A 409 -3.61 11.21 -0.40
C HIS A 409 -2.32 11.99 -0.77
N ARG A 410 -2.17 12.42 -2.04
CA ARG A 410 -0.90 12.95 -2.59
C ARG A 410 -0.59 14.36 -2.07
N PHE A 411 -1.60 15.17 -1.83
CA PHE A 411 -1.50 16.51 -1.24
C PHE A 411 -1.67 16.54 0.29
N VAL A 412 -1.90 15.41 0.95
CA VAL A 412 -1.99 15.32 2.43
C VAL A 412 -0.60 15.12 3.02
N GLU A 413 -0.24 15.85 4.08
CA GLU A 413 1.05 15.67 4.78
C GLU A 413 1.03 14.40 5.67
N ARG A 414 2.13 13.63 5.73
CA ARG A 414 2.26 12.49 6.67
C ARG A 414 2.66 12.94 8.07
N ALA A 415 2.45 12.07 9.06
CA ALA A 415 2.98 12.18 10.41
C ALA A 415 4.51 11.90 10.47
N TYR A 416 5.32 12.74 9.80
CA TYR A 416 6.78 12.61 9.77
C TYR A 416 7.40 12.64 11.18
N LYS A 417 8.44 11.83 11.40
CA LYS A 417 9.24 11.83 12.64
C LYS A 417 9.98 13.15 12.86
N TYR A 418 10.38 13.78 11.76
CA TYR A 418 11.12 15.03 11.76
C TYR A 418 10.29 16.14 11.13
N ARG A 419 10.32 17.32 11.75
CA ARG A 419 9.48 18.45 11.36
C ARG A 419 9.96 19.06 10.05
N PRO A 420 9.12 19.13 9.00
CA PRO A 420 9.50 19.86 7.80
C PRO A 420 9.80 21.32 8.13
N VAL A 421 10.74 21.90 7.40
CA VAL A 421 11.18 23.30 7.55
C VAL A 421 11.10 24.00 6.21
N LYS A 422 10.79 25.30 6.23
CA LYS A 422 10.88 26.14 5.03
C LYS A 422 12.26 26.76 5.00
N VAL A 423 12.98 26.56 3.90
CA VAL A 423 14.37 27.01 3.74
C VAL A 423 14.42 28.02 2.59
N VAL A 424 15.05 29.16 2.82
CA VAL A 424 15.37 30.15 1.79
C VAL A 424 16.89 30.25 1.71
N GLU A 425 17.46 29.84 0.58
CA GLU A 425 18.90 29.80 0.35
C GLU A 425 19.34 31.04 -0.45
N PHE A 426 20.51 31.59 -0.12
CA PHE A 426 21.12 32.73 -0.79
C PHE A 426 22.58 32.40 -1.10
N GLU A 427 23.00 32.58 -2.34
CA GLU A 427 24.39 32.31 -2.77
C GLU A 427 25.32 33.52 -2.57
N LEU A 428 24.78 34.73 -2.68
CA LEU A 428 25.48 36.01 -2.65
C LEU A 428 24.91 36.93 -1.55
N PRO A 429 25.73 37.77 -0.89
CA PRO A 429 27.18 37.94 -1.08
C PRO A 429 28.03 36.85 -0.39
N ARG A 430 27.40 36.00 0.42
CA ARG A 430 27.97 34.79 1.01
C ARG A 430 26.89 33.72 0.98
N GLN A 431 27.29 32.44 0.93
CA GLN A 431 26.36 31.34 1.10
C GLN A 431 25.73 31.41 2.50
N GLN A 432 24.41 31.57 2.53
CA GLN A 432 23.62 31.64 3.75
C GLN A 432 22.24 31.02 3.51
N CYS A 433 21.58 30.52 4.56
CA CYS A 433 20.20 30.08 4.48
C CYS A 433 19.38 30.55 5.69
N VAL A 434 18.11 30.82 5.45
CA VAL A 434 17.12 31.19 6.46
C VAL A 434 16.10 30.06 6.55
N VAL A 435 16.03 29.44 7.72
CA VAL A 435 15.22 28.26 8.03
C VAL A 435 14.09 28.67 8.98
N TYR A 436 12.85 28.39 8.59
CA TYR A 436 11.68 28.60 9.42
C TYR A 436 11.17 27.27 9.96
N LEU A 437 10.95 27.22 11.28
CA LEU A 437 10.42 26.07 12.01
C LEU A 437 9.22 26.53 12.84
N ASP A 438 8.05 26.00 12.49
CA ASP A 438 6.80 26.24 13.22
C ASP A 438 6.50 25.03 14.12
N LEU A 439 6.13 25.26 15.38
CA LEU A 439 5.77 24.23 16.36
C LEU A 439 4.45 24.58 17.04
N LYS A 440 3.48 23.65 17.05
CA LYS A 440 2.19 23.86 17.74
C LYS A 440 2.34 23.74 19.25
N ARG A 441 1.47 24.39 20.02
CA ARG A 441 1.41 24.30 21.49
C ARG A 441 1.31 22.86 22.00
N GLU A 442 0.48 22.03 21.38
CA GLU A 442 0.37 20.59 21.68
C GLU A 442 1.72 19.87 21.52
N GLU A 443 2.44 20.17 20.44
CA GLU A 443 3.73 19.54 20.10
C GLU A 443 4.84 20.02 21.05
N CYS A 444 4.82 21.30 21.42
CA CYS A 444 5.67 21.81 22.49
C CYS A 444 5.36 21.12 23.83
N SER A 445 4.09 20.87 24.18
CA SER A 445 3.73 20.24 25.46
C SER A 445 4.35 18.85 25.63
N LEU A 446 4.46 18.08 24.54
CA LEU A 446 5.11 16.76 24.50
C LEU A 446 6.63 16.80 24.72
N LEU A 447 7.26 17.98 24.71
CA LEU A 447 8.68 18.14 25.04
C LEU A 447 8.94 18.15 26.55
N PHE A 448 7.95 18.41 27.41
CA PHE A 448 8.20 18.44 28.85
C PHE A 448 8.38 17.02 29.43
N PRO A 449 9.34 16.77 30.35
CA PRO A 449 10.33 17.69 30.92
C PRO A 449 11.68 17.71 30.17
N THR A 450 11.96 16.72 29.32
CA THR A 450 13.28 16.47 28.69
C THR A 450 13.20 15.99 27.23
N GLY A 451 12.00 16.03 26.65
CA GLY A 451 11.72 15.66 25.26
C GLY A 451 12.31 16.63 24.24
N ARG A 452 12.41 16.15 23.00
CA ARG A 452 13.07 16.81 21.89
C ARG A 452 12.27 16.60 20.61
N VAL A 453 12.19 17.63 19.78
CA VAL A 453 11.72 17.53 18.39
C VAL A 453 12.85 17.99 17.46
N TYR A 454 13.03 17.27 16.37
CA TYR A 454 14.06 17.51 15.37
C TYR A 454 13.42 17.97 14.07
N SER A 455 14.06 18.87 13.34
CA SER A 455 13.66 19.19 11.97
C SER A 455 14.13 18.12 10.99
N GLN A 456 13.50 18.09 9.82
CA GLN A 456 14.10 17.46 8.64
C GLN A 456 15.43 18.16 8.31
N ALA A 457 16.31 17.44 7.63
CA ALA A 457 17.60 17.98 7.24
C ALA A 457 17.44 19.01 6.11
N PHE A 458 18.09 20.16 6.28
CA PHE A 458 18.28 21.17 5.24
C PHE A 458 19.78 21.26 4.90
N HIS A 459 20.13 21.99 3.84
CA HIS A 459 21.52 22.03 3.37
C HIS A 459 22.07 23.46 3.36
N LEU A 460 23.39 23.58 3.56
CA LEU A 460 24.16 24.81 3.39
C LEU A 460 25.57 24.44 2.95
N GLY A 461 26.05 24.99 1.82
CA GLY A 461 27.37 24.66 1.26
C GLY A 461 27.59 23.15 1.03
N GLY A 462 26.54 22.45 0.59
CA GLY A 462 26.54 20.98 0.40
C GLY A 462 26.40 20.16 1.69
N GLN A 463 26.63 20.73 2.86
CA GLN A 463 26.54 20.05 4.16
C GLN A 463 25.11 20.01 4.69
N GLY A 464 24.74 18.89 5.32
CA GLY A 464 23.42 18.69 5.92
C GLY A 464 23.36 19.23 7.36
N PHE A 465 22.31 19.97 7.68
CA PHE A 465 22.04 20.55 8.99
C PHE A 465 20.61 20.24 9.45
N PHE A 466 20.38 20.26 10.76
CA PHE A 466 19.05 20.13 11.35
C PHE A 466 18.93 21.05 12.58
N LEU A 467 17.71 21.49 12.86
CA LEU A 467 17.36 22.15 14.11
C LEU A 467 16.83 21.11 15.11
N SER A 468 17.08 21.32 16.40
CA SER A 468 16.38 20.58 17.45
C SER A 468 15.88 21.51 18.55
N ALA A 469 14.58 21.42 18.83
CA ALA A 469 13.90 22.17 19.88
C ALA A 469 13.63 21.24 21.07
N HIS A 470 14.03 21.67 22.26
CA HIS A 470 14.10 20.84 23.46
C HIS A 470 13.42 21.55 24.64
N CYS A 471 12.83 20.78 25.55
CA CYS A 471 12.73 21.20 26.95
C CYS A 471 14.03 20.78 27.65
N ASN A 472 14.76 21.72 28.26
CA ASN A 472 15.95 21.43 29.06
C ASN A 472 15.80 21.99 30.46
N MET A 473 16.37 21.34 31.47
CA MET A 473 16.62 21.99 32.75
C MET A 473 17.80 22.96 32.58
N ASP A 474 17.63 24.22 32.95
CA ASP A 474 18.76 25.13 33.04
C ASP A 474 19.58 24.84 34.32
N GLN A 475 20.89 24.72 34.15
CA GLN A 475 21.83 24.36 35.22
C GLN A 475 22.08 25.50 36.20
N GLN A 476 21.83 26.76 35.82
CA GLN A 476 22.03 27.92 36.69
C GLN A 476 20.78 28.25 37.51
N SER A 477 19.61 28.23 36.87
CA SER A 477 18.33 28.65 37.48
C SER A 477 17.44 27.51 37.98
N SER A 478 17.80 26.23 37.71
CA SER A 478 17.08 25.03 38.17
C SER A 478 15.60 24.98 37.75
N PHE A 479 15.24 25.63 36.65
CA PHE A 479 13.93 25.49 36.02
C PHE A 479 14.03 24.92 34.60
N HIS A 480 12.97 24.25 34.16
CA HIS A 480 12.81 23.82 32.78
C HIS A 480 12.62 25.04 31.87
N CYS A 481 13.22 25.04 30.68
CA CYS A 481 13.17 26.12 29.70
C CYS A 481 13.23 25.58 28.26
N PHE A 482 12.78 26.39 27.30
CA PHE A 482 12.79 26.04 25.89
C PHE A 482 14.16 26.38 25.28
N GLY A 483 14.83 25.38 24.71
CA GLY A 483 16.11 25.53 24.03
C GLY A 483 16.03 25.18 22.56
N LEU A 484 16.83 25.85 21.74
CA LEU A 484 16.97 25.60 20.31
C LEU A 484 18.44 25.39 19.96
N PHE A 485 18.70 24.36 19.16
CA PHE A 485 20.04 23.94 18.75
C PHE A 485 20.08 23.70 17.24
N LEU A 486 21.28 23.89 16.69
CA LEU A 486 21.67 23.58 15.32
C LEU A 486 22.68 22.43 15.38
N GLY A 487 22.38 21.33 14.71
CA GLY A 487 23.29 20.20 14.52
C GLY A 487 23.70 20.06 13.06
N MET A 488 24.91 19.56 12.83
CA MET A 488 25.38 19.13 11.51
C MET A 488 25.23 17.61 11.40
N GLN A 489 24.69 17.12 10.29
CA GLN A 489 24.61 15.70 9.98
C GLN A 489 26.02 15.17 9.66
N GLU A 490 26.37 13.98 10.14
CA GLU A 490 27.72 13.43 9.95
C GLU A 490 27.95 13.00 8.50
N LYS A 491 28.70 13.80 7.75
CA LYS A 491 29.27 13.46 6.44
C LYS A 491 30.73 13.95 6.31
N GLY A 492 31.66 13.08 6.73
CA GLY A 492 33.10 13.26 6.53
C GLY A 492 33.83 14.11 7.58
N SER A 493 35.15 14.21 7.43
CA SER A 493 36.08 14.90 8.35
C SER A 493 36.22 16.41 8.08
N VAL A 494 35.30 17.01 7.31
CA VAL A 494 35.39 18.41 6.90
C VAL A 494 34.95 19.33 8.05
N THR A 495 35.79 20.30 8.38
CA THR A 495 35.45 21.35 9.34
C THR A 495 34.64 22.44 8.65
N PHE A 496 33.50 22.82 9.25
CA PHE A 496 32.57 23.77 8.61
C PHE A 496 32.19 24.88 9.59
N ALA A 497 32.62 26.11 9.30
CA ALA A 497 32.44 27.27 10.17
C ALA A 497 31.17 28.04 9.81
N VAL A 498 30.28 28.20 10.78
CA VAL A 498 28.97 28.84 10.59
C VAL A 498 28.75 29.91 11.66
N ASP A 499 28.42 31.13 11.21
CA ASP A 499 27.75 32.13 12.04
C ASP A 499 26.24 31.81 12.02
N TYR A 500 25.60 31.70 13.19
CA TYR A 500 24.17 31.36 13.28
C TYR A 500 23.41 32.29 14.23
N GLU A 501 22.18 32.61 13.85
CA GLU A 501 21.25 33.44 14.60
C GLU A 501 19.91 32.73 14.77
N PHE A 502 19.44 32.65 16.01
CA PHE A 502 18.10 32.20 16.34
C PHE A 502 17.22 33.40 16.68
N ALA A 503 16.08 33.50 16.03
CA ALA A 503 15.07 34.52 16.23
C ALA A 503 13.68 33.89 16.37
N ALA A 504 12.75 34.62 16.99
CA ALA A 504 11.38 34.16 17.20
C ALA A 504 10.39 35.33 17.15
N ARG A 505 9.14 35.04 16.82
CA ARG A 505 8.07 36.05 16.72
C ARG A 505 7.22 36.10 18.00
N SER A 506 6.87 37.31 18.45
CA SER A 506 6.11 37.57 19.69
C SER A 506 4.72 38.19 19.50
N LYS A 507 4.38 38.64 18.29
CA LYS A 507 3.02 39.05 17.90
C LYS A 507 2.78 38.76 16.41
N PRO A 508 1.53 38.58 15.94
CA PRO A 508 1.24 38.31 14.52
C PRO A 508 1.82 39.37 13.57
N THR A 509 1.86 40.62 14.01
CA THR A 509 2.28 41.81 13.25
C THR A 509 3.74 42.21 13.47
N GLU A 510 4.50 41.49 14.31
CA GLU A 510 5.90 41.79 14.60
C GLU A 510 6.85 40.97 13.72
N GLU A 511 8.02 41.54 13.42
CA GLU A 511 9.12 40.83 12.78
C GLU A 511 9.73 39.78 13.73
N TYR A 512 10.56 38.89 13.17
CA TYR A 512 11.33 37.93 13.96
C TYR A 512 12.40 38.65 14.78
N VAL A 513 12.27 38.63 16.10
CA VAL A 513 13.21 39.27 17.02
C VAL A 513 14.36 38.31 17.35
N SER A 514 15.59 38.78 17.19
CA SER A 514 16.81 38.06 17.56
C SER A 514 16.76 37.64 19.04
N LYS A 515 17.08 36.37 19.31
CA LYS A 515 17.12 35.78 20.66
C LYS A 515 18.52 35.32 21.04
N TYR A 516 19.27 34.78 20.08
CA TYR A 516 20.63 34.34 20.30
C TYR A 516 21.44 34.42 19.01
N LYS A 517 22.70 34.83 19.10
CA LYS A 517 23.68 34.73 18.00
C LYS A 517 24.89 33.97 18.52
N GLY A 518 25.43 33.08 17.69
CA GLY A 518 26.63 32.33 17.99
C GLY A 518 27.44 32.08 16.73
N ASN A 519 28.66 31.57 16.93
CA ASN A 519 29.45 31.00 15.85
C ASN A 519 30.03 29.66 16.30
N TYR A 520 30.23 28.75 15.36
CA TYR A 520 30.80 27.45 15.66
C TYR A 520 31.45 26.82 14.43
N THR A 521 32.52 26.08 14.65
CA THR A 521 33.15 25.22 13.63
C THR A 521 32.75 23.79 13.91
N PHE A 522 31.83 23.26 13.10
CA PHE A 522 31.37 21.89 13.18
C PHE A 522 32.46 20.93 12.68
N THR A 523 32.61 19.78 13.37
CA THR A 523 33.58 18.72 13.07
C THR A 523 32.89 17.35 12.92
N GLY A 524 31.59 17.36 12.59
CA GLY A 524 30.69 16.20 12.70
C GLY A 524 30.06 16.06 14.11
N GLY A 525 28.86 15.44 14.16
CA GLY A 525 28.23 14.86 15.35
C GLY A 525 27.73 15.79 16.45
N LYS A 526 28.14 17.07 16.45
CA LYS A 526 27.85 18.02 17.53
C LYS A 526 26.69 18.96 17.16
N ALA A 527 25.84 19.21 18.15
CA ALA A 527 24.83 20.26 18.12
C ALA A 527 25.22 21.41 19.05
N VAL A 528 24.98 22.64 18.62
CA VAL A 528 25.27 23.88 19.35
C VAL A 528 24.05 24.78 19.36
N GLY A 529 23.93 25.63 20.37
CA GLY A 529 22.77 26.51 20.49
C GLY A 529 22.57 27.00 21.90
N TYR A 530 21.34 27.38 22.21
CA TYR A 530 21.02 28.08 23.45
C TYR A 530 19.91 27.39 24.23
N ARG A 531 20.16 27.14 25.52
CA ARG A 531 19.27 26.34 26.38
C ARG A 531 17.96 27.02 26.75
N ASN A 532 17.97 28.35 26.89
CA ASN A 532 16.82 29.14 27.32
C ASN A 532 16.55 30.28 26.32
N LEU A 533 16.07 29.93 25.12
CA LEU A 533 15.89 30.84 23.98
C LEU A 533 15.02 32.07 24.29
N PHE A 534 14.04 31.92 25.19
CA PHE A 534 13.09 32.97 25.52
C PHE A 534 13.40 33.70 26.84
N SER A 535 14.45 33.29 27.56
CA SER A 535 14.84 33.81 28.88
C SER A 535 13.73 33.72 29.95
N ILE A 536 12.85 32.71 29.84
CA ILE A 536 11.70 32.49 30.74
C ILE A 536 11.56 31.00 31.10
N PRO A 537 10.95 30.67 32.25
CA PRO A 537 10.65 29.28 32.61
C PRO A 537 9.59 28.68 31.68
N TRP A 538 9.63 27.35 31.55
CA TRP A 538 8.74 26.54 30.71
C TRP A 538 7.27 26.74 31.06
N THR A 539 6.95 26.92 32.34
CA THR A 539 5.59 27.22 32.80
C THR A 539 5.06 28.54 32.26
N ALA A 540 5.89 29.59 32.19
CA ALA A 540 5.53 30.86 31.57
C ALA A 540 5.52 30.78 30.04
N PHE A 541 6.45 30.02 29.44
CA PHE A 541 6.45 29.78 28.00
C PHE A 541 5.19 29.07 27.52
N MET A 542 4.72 28.05 28.26
CA MET A 542 3.53 27.26 27.94
C MET A 542 2.21 27.84 28.46
N ALA A 543 2.22 29.00 29.14
CA ALA A 543 1.02 29.62 29.67
C ALA A 543 0.07 30.09 28.55
N ASP A 544 -1.23 30.17 28.82
CA ASP A 544 -2.24 30.53 27.81
C ASP A 544 -2.05 31.98 27.30
N ASP A 545 -1.56 32.87 28.16
CA ASP A 545 -1.20 34.27 27.89
C ASP A 545 0.22 34.46 27.32
N SER A 546 0.95 33.37 27.04
CA SER A 546 2.29 33.41 26.48
C SER A 546 2.34 34.07 25.10
N LEU A 547 3.07 35.19 25.03
CA LEU A 547 3.26 36.00 23.81
C LEU A 547 3.90 35.22 22.64
N TYR A 548 4.56 34.09 22.90
CA TYR A 548 5.27 33.35 21.87
C TYR A 548 4.38 32.39 21.06
N PHE A 549 3.14 32.16 21.49
CA PHE A 549 2.15 31.35 20.76
C PHE A 549 1.18 32.24 19.97
N ILE A 550 1.40 32.35 18.66
CA ILE A 550 0.52 33.04 17.73
C ILE A 550 -0.41 32.01 17.10
N ASP A 551 -1.72 32.16 17.30
CA ASP A 551 -2.74 31.20 16.86
C ASP A 551 -2.43 29.74 17.29
N GLY A 552 -1.81 29.58 18.47
CA GLY A 552 -1.39 28.29 19.00
C GLY A 552 -0.05 27.75 18.45
N VAL A 553 0.71 28.55 17.69
CA VAL A 553 1.98 28.17 17.06
C VAL A 553 3.13 29.08 17.49
N VAL A 554 4.27 28.48 17.84
CA VAL A 554 5.55 29.18 18.03
C VAL A 554 6.28 29.19 16.70
N HIS A 555 6.66 30.39 16.24
CA HIS A 555 7.38 30.60 14.99
C HIS A 555 8.85 30.90 15.27
N LEU A 556 9.73 30.01 14.83
CA LEU A 556 11.18 30.12 14.97
C LEU A 556 11.83 30.37 13.61
N ARG A 557 12.90 31.18 13.62
CA ARG A 557 13.79 31.41 12.48
C ARG A 557 15.22 31.10 12.91
N ALA A 558 15.92 30.29 12.14
CA ALA A 558 17.37 30.14 12.21
C ALA A 558 17.98 30.70 10.93
N GLU A 559 18.92 31.62 11.06
CA GLU A 559 19.69 32.18 9.96
C GLU A 559 21.13 31.67 10.10
N LEU A 560 21.68 31.09 9.03
CA LEU A 560 22.99 30.47 9.01
C LEU A 560 23.81 31.07 7.88
N THR A 561 25.04 31.52 8.16
CA THR A 561 25.97 32.06 7.17
C THR A 561 27.29 31.31 7.24
N ILE A 562 27.81 30.86 6.10
CA ILE A 562 29.15 30.26 6.03
C ILE A 562 30.20 31.34 6.32
N ARG A 563 31.12 31.03 7.23
CA ARG A 563 32.35 31.82 7.44
C ARG A 563 33.40 31.32 6.46
N GLN A 564 33.76 32.17 5.50
CA GLN A 564 34.93 32.00 4.64
C GLN A 564 36.20 32.44 5.38
#